data_AF-A0A0E9M0M6-F1
#
_entry.id   AF-A0A0E9M0M6-F1
#
_cell.length_a   1.000
_cell.length_b   1.000
_cell.length_c   1.000
_cell.angle_alpha   90.00
_cell.angle_beta   90.00
_cell.angle_gamma   90.00
#
_symmetry.space_group_name_H-M   'P 1'
#
loop_
_entity.id
_entity.type
_entity.pdbx_description
1 polymer ?
#
loop_
_entity_poly.entity_id
_entity_poly.type
_entity_poly.pdbx_seq_one_letter_code
_entity_poly.pdbx_strand_id
1 'polypeptide(L)'
;MVIKKIKNGIKFTRVVIYRETLVDYKEKGWSFLGAFIGLGIISLLQKQSFNSTENLFLIGSFGASCVLVYGAIHSPLAQPRCLVGGHLVSALIGVTIAKLTPDGCWFAPPLAVAFSIIGMQFTRTLHPPGGATSMIATIGSEKVKSLAIGTP
;
A
#
# COMPACT_ATOMS: atom_id res chain seq x y z
N MET A 1 29.16 27.10 -22.30
CA MET A 1 29.31 25.69 -21.86
C MET A 1 28.12 25.17 -21.05
N VAL A 2 27.57 25.96 -20.11
CA VAL A 2 26.47 25.55 -19.19
C VAL A 2 25.15 25.20 -19.89
N ILE A 3 24.69 26.01 -20.86
CA ILE A 3 23.41 25.80 -21.57
C ILE A 3 23.37 24.46 -22.32
N LYS A 4 24.51 23.99 -22.86
CA LYS A 4 24.62 22.72 -23.58
C LYS A 4 24.53 21.52 -22.61
N LYS A 5 25.12 21.64 -21.41
CA LYS A 5 24.97 20.65 -20.32
C LYS A 5 23.51 20.55 -19.85
N ILE A 6 22.80 21.67 -19.68
CA ILE A 6 21.39 21.69 -19.28
C ILE A 6 20.50 21.03 -20.34
N LYS A 7 20.68 21.38 -21.62
CA LYS A 7 19.92 20.75 -22.73
C LYS A 7 20.14 19.24 -22.81
N ASN A 8 21.38 18.78 -22.60
CA ASN A 8 21.71 17.35 -22.60
C ASN A 8 21.11 16.63 -21.38
N GLY A 9 21.11 17.26 -20.20
CA GLY A 9 20.46 16.73 -19.01
C GLY A 9 18.95 16.54 -19.21
N ILE A 10 18.25 17.55 -19.75
CA ILE A 10 16.80 17.47 -20.02
C ILE A 10 16.48 16.34 -21.00
N LYS A 11 17.28 16.18 -22.08
CA LYS A 11 17.11 15.06 -23.02
C LYS A 11 17.30 13.71 -22.33
N PHE A 12 18.33 13.58 -21.51
CA PHE A 12 18.61 12.34 -20.79
C PHE A 12 17.47 11.98 -19.82
N THR A 13 17.02 12.92 -18.99
CA THR A 13 15.91 12.69 -18.05
C THR A 13 14.63 12.30 -18.78
N ARG A 14 14.30 12.96 -19.90
CA ARG A 14 13.13 12.57 -20.72
C ARG A 14 13.25 11.15 -21.27
N VAL A 15 14.42 10.74 -21.76
CA VAL A 15 14.63 9.40 -22.31
C VAL A 15 14.54 8.32 -21.23
N VAL A 16 15.09 8.58 -20.04
CA VAL A 16 15.00 7.66 -18.89
C VAL A 16 13.54 7.51 -18.46
N ILE A 17 12.82 8.62 -18.24
CA ILE A 17 11.40 8.57 -17.87
C ILE A 17 10.59 7.82 -18.94
N TYR A 18 10.80 8.14 -20.22
CA TYR A 18 10.07 7.48 -21.31
C TYR A 18 10.33 5.98 -21.30
N ARG A 19 11.58 5.54 -21.16
CA ARG A 19 11.93 4.11 -21.05
C ARG A 19 11.31 3.43 -19.83
N GLU A 20 11.30 4.07 -18.67
CA GLU A 20 10.73 3.51 -17.43
C GLU A 20 9.18 3.43 -17.49
N THR A 21 8.51 4.32 -18.25
CA THR A 21 7.05 4.33 -18.41
C THR A 21 6.52 3.59 -19.64
N LEU A 22 7.41 3.11 -20.51
CA LEU A 22 7.05 2.37 -21.71
C LEU A 22 6.68 0.93 -21.34
N VAL A 23 5.39 0.71 -21.14
CA VAL A 23 4.79 -0.62 -20.89
C VAL A 23 4.29 -1.19 -22.21
N ASP A 24 4.61 -2.46 -22.50
CA ASP A 24 4.11 -3.16 -23.70
C ASP A 24 2.56 -3.23 -23.66
N TYR A 25 1.90 -3.23 -24.82
CA TYR A 25 0.46 -3.45 -24.92
C TYR A 25 0.02 -4.78 -24.28
N LYS A 26 0.85 -5.83 -24.37
CA LYS A 26 0.57 -7.09 -23.68
C LYS A 26 0.58 -6.93 -22.16
N GLU A 27 1.55 -6.22 -21.63
CA GLU A 27 1.67 -5.93 -20.19
C GLU A 27 0.51 -5.06 -19.69
N LYS A 28 0.03 -4.10 -20.49
CA LYS A 28 -1.18 -3.33 -20.15
C LYS A 28 -2.41 -4.22 -20.01
N GLY A 29 -2.57 -5.20 -20.91
CA GLY A 29 -3.66 -6.18 -20.85
C GLY A 29 -3.59 -7.05 -19.58
N TRP A 30 -2.41 -7.58 -19.25
CA TRP A 30 -2.19 -8.34 -18.02
C TRP A 30 -2.37 -7.51 -16.76
N SER A 31 -1.93 -6.25 -16.79
CA SER A 31 -2.09 -5.30 -15.68
C SER A 31 -3.57 -5.09 -15.37
N PHE A 32 -4.37 -4.83 -16.41
CA PHE A 32 -5.81 -4.67 -16.29
C PHE A 32 -6.48 -5.94 -15.76
N LEU A 33 -6.23 -7.10 -16.39
CA LEU A 33 -6.88 -8.34 -16.02
C LEU A 33 -6.52 -8.77 -14.59
N GLY A 34 -5.24 -8.69 -14.22
CA GLY A 34 -4.75 -9.00 -12.88
C GLY A 34 -5.35 -8.08 -11.82
N ALA A 35 -5.33 -6.76 -12.05
CA ALA A 35 -5.90 -5.80 -11.12
C ALA A 35 -7.42 -5.95 -10.98
N PHE A 36 -8.14 -6.13 -12.09
CA PHE A 36 -9.59 -6.28 -12.08
C PHE A 36 -10.03 -7.56 -11.35
N ILE A 37 -9.42 -8.70 -11.68
CA ILE A 37 -9.75 -9.98 -11.03
C ILE A 37 -9.31 -9.96 -9.57
N GLY A 38 -8.08 -9.54 -9.28
CA GLY A 38 -7.54 -9.52 -7.93
C GLY A 38 -8.33 -8.61 -6.99
N LEU A 39 -8.51 -7.35 -7.39
CA LEU A 39 -9.30 -6.40 -6.59
C LEU A 39 -10.79 -6.76 -6.58
N GLY A 40 -11.32 -7.31 -7.67
CA GLY A 40 -12.70 -7.78 -7.75
C GLY A 40 -13.00 -8.88 -6.74
N ILE A 41 -12.12 -9.89 -6.62
CA ILE A 41 -12.25 -10.95 -5.61
C ILE A 41 -12.20 -10.36 -4.20
N ILE A 42 -11.22 -9.48 -3.92
CA ILE A 42 -11.10 -8.82 -2.62
C ILE A 42 -12.37 -8.03 -2.29
N SER A 43 -12.89 -7.26 -3.25
CA SER A 43 -14.10 -6.46 -3.09
C SER A 43 -15.33 -7.32 -2.83
N LEU A 44 -15.46 -8.48 -3.50
CA LEU A 44 -16.56 -9.42 -3.29
C LEU A 44 -16.53 -10.03 -1.88
N LEU A 45 -15.34 -10.44 -1.41
CA LEU A 45 -15.16 -10.97 -0.06
C LEU A 45 -15.45 -9.91 1.02
N GLN A 46 -15.02 -8.68 0.77
CA GLN A 46 -15.19 -7.54 1.68
C GLN A 46 -16.64 -7.09 1.80
N LYS A 47 -17.41 -7.13 0.71
CA LYS A 47 -18.84 -6.77 0.69
C LYS A 47 -19.68 -7.52 1.74
N GLN A 48 -19.32 -8.77 2.06
CA GLN A 48 -20.05 -9.59 3.03
C GLN A 48 -19.58 -9.39 4.48
N SER A 49 -18.38 -8.85 4.67
CA SER A 49 -17.66 -8.92 5.96
C SER A 49 -17.55 -7.58 6.68
N PHE A 50 -17.58 -6.45 5.97
CA PHE A 50 -17.27 -5.13 6.52
C PHE A 50 -18.28 -4.06 6.12
N ASN A 51 -18.32 -2.99 6.90
CA ASN A 51 -19.19 -1.84 6.66
C ASN A 51 -18.66 -0.97 5.50
N SER A 52 -19.51 -0.10 4.93
CA SER A 52 -19.17 0.72 3.75
C SER A 52 -17.89 1.54 3.92
N THR A 53 -17.67 2.11 5.11
CA THR A 53 -16.47 2.93 5.41
C THR A 53 -15.19 2.09 5.47
N GLU A 54 -15.25 0.91 6.08
CA GLU A 54 -14.10 -0.02 6.17
C GLU A 54 -13.73 -0.56 4.78
N ASN A 55 -14.75 -0.87 3.98
CA ASN A 55 -14.58 -1.27 2.59
C ASN A 55 -13.85 -0.18 1.80
N LEU A 56 -14.20 1.09 1.96
CA LEU A 56 -13.51 2.20 1.27
C LEU A 56 -12.01 2.24 1.60
N PHE A 57 -11.64 2.13 2.87
CA PHE A 57 -10.22 2.18 3.27
C PHE A 57 -9.45 0.94 2.80
N LEU A 58 -10.03 -0.24 2.92
CA LEU A 58 -9.39 -1.48 2.49
C LEU A 58 -9.26 -1.55 0.96
N ILE A 59 -10.29 -1.19 0.21
CA ILE A 59 -10.23 -1.10 -1.25
C ILE A 59 -9.19 -0.07 -1.69
N GLY A 60 -9.06 1.06 -0.99
CA GLY A 60 -7.99 2.03 -1.25
C GLY A 60 -6.59 1.43 -1.08
N SER A 61 -6.36 0.71 0.02
CA SER A 61 -5.08 0.03 0.29
C SER A 61 -4.78 -1.09 -0.75
N PHE A 62 -5.73 -1.99 -0.98
CA PHE A 62 -5.53 -3.09 -1.93
C PHE A 62 -5.50 -2.60 -3.38
N GLY A 63 -6.22 -1.53 -3.72
CA GLY A 63 -6.15 -0.87 -5.02
C GLY A 63 -4.75 -0.31 -5.28
N ALA A 64 -4.15 0.39 -4.31
CA ALA A 64 -2.77 0.85 -4.41
C ALA A 64 -1.77 -0.32 -4.52
N SER A 65 -2.04 -1.44 -3.84
CA SER A 65 -1.26 -2.68 -4.01
C SER A 65 -1.37 -3.24 -5.42
N CYS A 66 -2.57 -3.24 -6.02
CA CYS A 66 -2.78 -3.67 -7.40
C CYS A 66 -1.99 -2.80 -8.38
N VAL A 67 -1.94 -1.49 -8.17
CA VAL A 67 -1.13 -0.58 -9.01
C VAL A 67 0.34 -0.96 -8.97
N LEU A 68 0.89 -1.30 -7.80
CA LEU A 68 2.30 -1.73 -7.69
C LEU A 68 2.51 -3.13 -8.27
N VAL A 69 1.74 -4.10 -7.83
CA VAL A 69 1.94 -5.53 -8.14
C VAL A 69 1.66 -5.83 -9.61
N TYR A 70 0.63 -5.20 -10.19
CA TYR A 70 0.25 -5.45 -11.59
C TYR A 70 0.74 -4.37 -12.54
N GLY A 71 0.79 -3.10 -12.11
CA GLY A 71 1.18 -1.97 -12.97
C GLY A 71 2.67 -1.64 -12.96
N ALA A 72 3.43 -2.11 -11.97
CA ALA A 72 4.87 -1.86 -11.83
C ALA A 72 5.63 -3.15 -11.48
N ILE A 73 5.42 -4.21 -12.26
CA ILE A 73 5.94 -5.57 -12.03
C ILE A 73 7.47 -5.64 -11.81
N HIS A 74 8.24 -4.74 -12.44
CA HIS A 74 9.68 -4.66 -12.31
C HIS A 74 10.15 -3.89 -11.08
N SER A 75 9.23 -3.26 -10.36
CA SER A 75 9.55 -2.50 -9.15
C SER A 75 10.03 -3.43 -8.04
N PRO A 76 11.10 -3.05 -7.31
CA PRO A 76 11.51 -3.77 -6.10
C PRO A 76 10.41 -3.73 -5.01
N LEU A 77 9.50 -2.76 -5.06
CA LEU A 77 8.37 -2.63 -4.13
C LEU A 77 7.20 -3.55 -4.49
N ALA A 78 7.11 -3.98 -5.76
CA ALA A 78 6.06 -4.89 -6.23
C ALA A 78 6.35 -6.37 -5.88
N GLN A 79 7.53 -6.66 -5.34
CA GLN A 79 7.94 -8.02 -5.01
C GLN A 79 7.05 -8.64 -3.93
N PRO A 80 6.73 -9.95 -3.99
CA PRO A 80 5.82 -10.61 -3.04
C PRO A 80 6.22 -10.43 -1.57
N ARG A 81 7.54 -10.37 -1.31
CA ARG A 81 8.09 -10.12 0.03
C ARG A 81 7.69 -8.75 0.59
N CYS A 82 7.65 -7.71 -0.26
CA CYS A 82 7.25 -6.37 0.13
C CYS A 82 5.74 -6.34 0.36
N LEU A 83 4.95 -6.90 -0.56
CA LEU A 83 3.50 -7.01 -0.41
C LEU A 83 3.11 -7.67 0.92
N VAL A 84 3.53 -8.91 1.14
CA VAL A 84 3.15 -9.68 2.34
C VAL A 84 3.80 -9.11 3.59
N GLY A 85 5.12 -8.90 3.56
CA GLY A 85 5.87 -8.42 4.73
C GLY A 85 5.46 -7.01 5.16
N GLY A 86 5.19 -6.12 4.20
CA GLY A 86 4.77 -4.76 4.48
C GLY A 86 3.40 -4.69 5.16
N HIS A 87 2.41 -5.45 4.66
CA HIS A 87 1.11 -5.55 5.33
C HIS A 87 1.21 -6.18 6.73
N LEU A 88 2.02 -7.23 6.90
CA LEU A 88 2.21 -7.89 8.20
C LEU A 88 2.87 -6.98 9.24
N VAL A 89 3.99 -6.34 8.88
CA VAL A 89 4.70 -5.41 9.78
C VAL A 89 3.79 -4.24 10.16
N SER A 90 3.08 -3.67 9.18
CA SER A 90 2.13 -2.60 9.43
C SER A 90 0.94 -3.02 10.30
N ALA A 91 0.41 -4.23 10.13
CA ALA A 91 -0.68 -4.74 10.96
C ALA A 91 -0.22 -4.89 12.42
N LEU A 92 0.95 -5.48 12.66
CA LEU A 92 1.52 -5.64 14.00
C LEU A 92 1.72 -4.29 14.71
N ILE A 93 2.31 -3.32 14.01
CA ILE A 93 2.55 -1.98 14.55
C ILE A 93 1.22 -1.26 14.78
N GLY A 94 0.29 -1.31 13.83
CA GLY A 94 -1.03 -0.69 13.96
C GLY A 94 -1.81 -1.21 15.18
N VAL A 95 -1.83 -2.52 15.39
CA VAL A 95 -2.45 -3.14 16.57
C VAL A 95 -1.75 -2.72 17.86
N THR A 96 -0.41 -2.66 17.84
CA THR A 96 0.36 -2.24 19.02
C THR A 96 0.04 -0.80 19.40
N ILE A 97 0.01 0.12 18.44
CA ILE A 97 -0.35 1.52 18.69
C ILE A 97 -1.81 1.66 19.13
N ALA A 98 -2.73 0.88 18.54
CA ALA A 98 -4.13 0.87 18.94
C ALA A 98 -4.32 0.42 20.41
N LYS A 99 -3.50 -0.53 20.90
CA LYS A 99 -3.52 -0.97 22.30
C LYS A 99 -2.90 0.04 23.27
N LEU A 100 -1.91 0.79 22.82
CA LEU A 100 -1.16 1.74 23.67
C LEU A 100 -1.82 3.12 23.76
N THR A 101 -2.78 3.41 22.88
CA THR A 101 -3.39 4.74 22.76
C THR A 101 -4.87 4.67 23.13
N PRO A 102 -5.44 5.70 23.80
CA PRO A 102 -6.87 5.75 24.07
C PRO A 102 -7.71 5.73 22.77
N ASP A 103 -8.93 5.20 22.86
CA ASP A 103 -9.87 5.22 21.75
C ASP A 103 -10.19 6.65 21.28
N GLY A 104 -10.25 6.83 19.96
CA GLY A 104 -10.55 8.13 19.34
C GLY A 104 -9.39 9.12 19.32
N CYS A 105 -8.18 8.70 19.74
CA CYS A 105 -7.03 9.60 19.75
C CYS A 105 -6.57 9.98 18.35
N TRP A 106 -6.58 11.28 18.04
CA TRP A 106 -6.32 11.80 16.69
C TRP A 106 -4.90 11.51 16.17
N PHE A 107 -3.92 11.35 17.06
CA PHE A 107 -2.52 11.11 16.67
C PHE A 107 -2.18 9.61 16.54
N ALA A 108 -3.05 8.69 16.97
CA ALA A 108 -2.77 7.25 16.85
C ALA A 108 -2.55 6.79 15.39
N PRO A 109 -3.36 7.24 14.41
CA PRO A 109 -3.19 6.83 13.02
C PRO A 109 -1.89 7.32 12.37
N PRO A 110 -1.51 8.62 12.42
CA PRO A 110 -0.23 9.05 11.87
C PRO A 110 0.96 8.45 12.63
N LEU A 111 0.84 8.17 13.94
CA LEU A 111 1.87 7.50 14.72
C LEU A 111 2.07 6.04 14.24
N ALA A 112 0.98 5.29 14.02
CA ALA A 112 1.03 3.93 13.50
C ALA A 112 1.66 3.88 12.10
N VAL A 113 1.31 4.81 11.21
CA VAL A 113 1.89 4.89 9.87
C VAL A 113 3.38 5.21 9.94
N ALA A 114 3.79 6.19 10.77
CA ALA A 114 5.19 6.58 10.93
C ALA A 114 6.06 5.42 11.43
N PHE A 115 5.62 4.70 12.46
CA PHE A 115 6.32 3.52 12.94
C PHE A 115 6.32 2.38 11.91
N SER A 116 5.23 2.21 11.16
CA SER A 116 5.15 1.17 10.12
C SER A 116 6.13 1.42 8.99
N ILE A 117 6.34 2.67 8.58
CA ILE A 117 7.37 3.03 7.60
C ILE A 117 8.75 2.61 8.10
N ILE A 118 9.08 2.96 9.34
CA ILE A 118 10.37 2.61 9.95
C ILE A 118 10.51 1.08 10.05
N GLY A 119 9.49 0.39 10.54
CA GLY A 119 9.48 -1.08 10.66
C GLY A 119 9.72 -1.76 9.31
N MET A 120 9.01 -1.33 8.26
CA MET A 120 9.17 -1.86 6.91
C MET A 120 10.55 -1.55 6.31
N GLN A 121 11.14 -0.40 6.64
CA GLN A 121 12.51 -0.07 6.22
C GLN A 121 13.53 -1.01 6.87
N PHE A 122 13.39 -1.31 8.15
CA PHE A 122 14.25 -2.26 8.86
C PHE A 122 14.14 -3.68 8.29
N THR A 123 12.92 -4.16 8.03
CA THR A 123 12.68 -5.49 7.46
C THR A 123 12.94 -5.56 5.95
N ARG A 124 13.21 -4.43 5.30
CA ARG A 124 13.35 -4.31 3.83
C ARG A 124 12.11 -4.80 3.08
N THR A 125 10.92 -4.59 3.65
CA THR A 125 9.62 -4.97 3.08
C THR A 125 8.74 -3.75 2.86
N LEU A 126 9.34 -2.63 2.43
CA LEU A 126 8.62 -1.39 2.18
C LEU A 126 7.51 -1.61 1.14
N HIS A 127 6.27 -1.50 1.58
CA HIS A 127 5.08 -1.56 0.74
C HIS A 127 4.16 -0.41 1.17
N PRO A 128 4.17 0.71 0.42
CA PRO A 128 3.40 1.90 0.78
C PRO A 128 1.92 1.64 1.14
N PRO A 129 1.19 0.73 0.45
CA PRO A 129 -0.18 0.37 0.83
C PRO A 129 -0.32 -0.22 2.23
N GLY A 130 0.73 -0.84 2.76
CA GLY A 130 0.79 -1.31 4.15
C GLY A 130 0.62 -0.18 5.16
N GLY A 131 0.99 1.06 4.84
CA GLY A 131 0.72 2.21 5.71
C GLY A 131 -0.77 2.35 6.03
N ALA A 132 -1.64 2.21 5.03
CA ALA A 132 -3.08 2.22 5.23
C ALA A 132 -3.55 1.06 6.13
N THR A 133 -2.92 -0.11 6.08
CA THR A 133 -3.23 -1.24 6.98
C THR A 133 -3.00 -0.87 8.45
N SER A 134 -1.88 -0.23 8.77
CA SER A 134 -1.59 0.23 10.14
C SER A 134 -2.59 1.29 10.61
N MET A 135 -2.97 2.20 9.72
CA MET A 135 -3.96 3.25 9.98
C MET A 135 -5.33 2.63 10.28
N ILE A 136 -5.79 1.69 9.46
CA ILE A 136 -7.07 0.98 9.62
C ILE A 136 -7.14 0.26 10.97
N ALA A 137 -6.04 -0.32 11.47
CA ALA A 137 -6.02 -0.94 12.80
C ALA A 137 -6.29 0.05 13.95
N THR A 138 -5.98 1.35 13.75
CA THR A 138 -6.20 2.40 14.77
C THR A 138 -7.55 3.11 14.65
N ILE A 139 -8.06 3.35 13.43
CA ILE A 139 -9.33 4.06 13.18
C ILE A 139 -10.50 3.14 12.83
N GLY A 140 -10.24 1.85 12.63
CA GLY A 140 -11.26 0.87 12.29
C GLY A 140 -12.36 0.80 13.33
N SER A 141 -13.54 0.32 12.92
CA SER A 141 -14.64 0.09 13.86
C SER A 141 -14.25 -0.92 14.94
N GLU A 142 -15.08 -1.03 15.97
CA GLU A 142 -14.94 -2.08 16.98
C GLU A 142 -14.81 -3.48 16.38
N LYS A 143 -15.50 -3.77 15.27
CA LYS A 143 -15.37 -5.06 14.56
C LYS A 143 -13.97 -5.26 13.98
N VAL A 144 -13.37 -4.21 13.41
CA VAL A 144 -11.99 -4.29 12.88
C VAL A 144 -10.98 -4.39 14.02
N LYS A 145 -11.20 -3.62 15.08
CA LYS A 145 -10.35 -3.64 16.28
C LYS A 145 -10.43 -4.98 17.00
N SER A 146 -11.60 -5.59 17.13
CA SER A 146 -11.78 -6.90 17.77
C SER A 146 -11.05 -8.00 17.00
N LEU A 147 -11.14 -7.99 15.67
CA LEU A 147 -10.37 -8.90 14.80
C LEU A 147 -8.85 -8.71 14.96
N ALA A 148 -8.40 -7.48 15.19
CA ALA A 148 -6.99 -7.15 15.25
C ALA A 148 -6.38 -7.36 16.66
N ILE A 149 -7.17 -7.15 17.71
CA ILE A 149 -6.76 -7.21 19.12
C ILE A 149 -7.08 -8.57 19.76
N GLY A 150 -8.07 -9.30 19.23
CA GLY A 150 -8.53 -10.59 19.74
C GLY A 150 -9.48 -10.49 20.92
N THR A 151 -10.14 -9.35 21.13
CA THR A 151 -11.17 -9.18 22.16
C THR A 151 -12.55 -9.53 21.61
N PRO A 152 -13.42 -10.22 22.38
CA PRO A 152 -14.77 -10.58 21.96
C PRO A 152 -15.66 -9.37 21.66
#